data_AF-V7BG69-F1
#
_entry.id   AF-V7BG69-F1
#
_cell.length_a   1.000
_cell.length_b   1.000
_cell.length_c   1.000
_cell.angle_alpha   90.00
_cell.angle_beta   90.00
_cell.angle_gamma   90.00
#
_symmetry.space_group_name_H-M   'P 1'
#
loop_
_entity.id
_entity.type
_entity.pdbx_description
1 polymer ?
#
loop_
_entity_poly.entity_id
_entity_poly.type
_entity_poly.pdbx_seq_one_letter_code
_entity_poly.pdbx_strand_id
1 'polypeptide(L)'
;MSGESASAIPKGQVDLLDFIDWSGVECLNQSSTHSVSNAIKQGYREDEGLHLESDADEQLLLYIPFTQVIKLYSFVIKGPEDEGPKTVKLFSNKEHMGFSNVNDFPPSDVANLSEENLKGKPVVLKYVKFQNVRSLTIFIEDNQTGSEITKVQKIVLHGSTVETTDMKGLKKIEDH
;
A
#
# COMPACT_ATOMS: atom_id res chain seq x y z
N MET A 1 -20.56 -8.34 -17.04
CA MET A 1 -20.83 -7.28 -16.05
C MET A 1 -19.52 -7.07 -15.30
N SER A 2 -18.58 -6.33 -15.87
CA SER A 2 -17.23 -6.20 -15.32
C SER A 2 -17.16 -4.92 -14.50
N GLY A 3 -16.93 -5.07 -13.19
CA GLY A 3 -16.87 -3.96 -12.25
C GLY A 3 -15.64 -3.09 -12.48
N GLU A 4 -15.84 -1.92 -13.08
CA GLU A 4 -14.88 -0.83 -13.01
C GLU A 4 -15.17 0.00 -11.76
N SER A 5 -14.60 -0.40 -10.62
CA SER A 5 -14.36 0.54 -9.54
C SER A 5 -13.08 1.32 -9.86
N ALA A 6 -13.20 2.27 -10.79
CA ALA A 6 -12.12 3.15 -11.19
C ALA A 6 -11.80 4.12 -10.03
N SER A 7 -10.89 3.72 -9.14
CA SER A 7 -10.06 4.70 -8.44
C SER A 7 -9.33 5.49 -9.54
N ALA A 8 -9.75 6.73 -9.79
CA ALA A 8 -9.20 7.57 -10.85
C ALA A 8 -7.69 7.78 -10.62
N ILE A 9 -6.87 6.95 -11.26
CA ILE A 9 -5.42 7.07 -11.22
C ILE A 9 -5.06 8.37 -11.95
N PRO A 10 -4.31 9.31 -11.34
CA PRO A 10 -3.89 10.54 -12.01
C PRO A 10 -3.13 10.22 -13.31
N LYS A 11 -3.38 10.98 -14.38
CA LYS A 11 -2.79 10.75 -15.72
C LYS A 11 -1.28 10.49 -15.63
N GLY A 12 -0.84 9.32 -16.12
CA GLY A 12 0.57 8.91 -16.17
C GLY A 12 1.05 8.03 -15.01
N GLN A 13 0.19 7.71 -14.04
CA GLN A 13 0.45 6.72 -13.01
C GLN A 13 -0.21 5.39 -13.37
N VAL A 14 0.40 4.29 -12.94
CA VAL A 14 -0.11 2.92 -13.04
C VAL A 14 -0.15 2.27 -11.65
N ASP A 15 -0.92 1.19 -11.51
CA ASP A 15 -0.82 0.34 -10.33
C ASP A 15 0.52 -0.40 -10.36
N LEU A 16 1.25 -0.37 -9.24
CA LEU A 16 2.56 -0.98 -9.11
C LEU A 16 2.50 -2.46 -8.75
N LEU A 17 1.30 -3.03 -8.59
CA LEU A 17 1.06 -4.43 -8.26
C LEU A 17 1.91 -5.42 -9.09
N ASP A 18 1.95 -5.24 -10.41
CA ASP A 18 2.68 -6.13 -11.33
C ASP A 18 4.21 -6.10 -11.13
N PHE A 19 4.71 -5.10 -10.42
CA PHE A 19 6.13 -4.92 -10.13
C PHE A 19 6.51 -5.36 -8.71
N ILE A 20 5.56 -5.85 -7.90
CA ILE A 20 5.85 -6.35 -6.56
C ILE A 20 6.52 -7.72 -6.64
N ASP A 21 7.64 -7.89 -5.94
CA ASP A 21 8.28 -9.19 -5.76
C ASP A 21 7.65 -9.94 -4.59
N TRP A 22 6.63 -10.73 -4.90
CA TRP A 22 5.89 -11.54 -3.93
C TRP A 22 6.74 -12.55 -3.15
N SER A 23 7.90 -12.94 -3.68
CA SER A 23 8.79 -13.90 -3.00
C SER A 23 9.47 -13.29 -1.78
N GLY A 24 9.62 -11.96 -1.77
CA GLY A 24 10.25 -11.22 -0.68
C GLY A 24 9.28 -10.34 0.11
N VAL A 25 7.96 -10.43 -0.15
CA VAL A 25 6.97 -9.69 0.66
C VAL A 25 6.92 -10.30 2.05
N GLU A 26 7.14 -9.47 3.07
CA GLU A 26 7.08 -9.87 4.47
C GLU A 26 6.08 -8.97 5.21
N CYS A 27 5.39 -9.53 6.19
CA CYS A 27 4.55 -8.74 7.08
C CYS A 27 4.67 -9.25 8.50
N LEU A 28 5.03 -8.34 9.40
CA LEU A 28 5.14 -8.57 10.84
C LEU A 28 3.83 -8.17 11.51
N ASN A 29 3.48 -8.93 12.55
CA ASN A 29 2.24 -8.81 13.32
C ASN A 29 0.95 -9.02 12.51
N GLN A 30 1.02 -9.71 11.36
CA GLN A 30 -0.18 -10.13 10.64
C GLN A 30 -0.81 -11.36 11.29
N SER A 31 -2.13 -11.43 11.27
CA SER A 31 -2.90 -12.60 11.65
C SER A 31 -2.64 -13.78 10.71
N SER A 32 -2.59 -14.99 11.28
CA SER A 32 -2.37 -16.23 10.52
C SER A 32 -3.48 -16.54 9.50
N THR A 33 -4.70 -16.04 9.72
CA THR A 33 -5.84 -16.22 8.83
C THR A 33 -6.01 -15.07 7.83
N HIS A 34 -5.55 -13.87 8.20
CA HIS A 34 -5.74 -12.63 7.45
C HIS A 34 -4.39 -12.01 7.05
N SER A 35 -3.77 -12.58 6.02
CA SER A 35 -2.43 -12.20 5.56
C SER A 35 -2.42 -10.94 4.68
N VAL A 36 -1.24 -10.32 4.57
CA VAL A 36 -0.97 -9.14 3.72
C VAL A 36 -1.34 -9.35 2.24
N SER A 37 -1.30 -10.60 1.78
CA SER A 37 -1.69 -10.96 0.41
C SER A 37 -3.15 -10.63 0.14
N ASN A 38 -4.03 -10.72 1.14
CA ASN A 38 -5.44 -10.38 0.99
C ASN A 38 -5.64 -8.90 0.66
N ALA A 39 -4.83 -8.02 1.27
CA ALA A 39 -4.95 -6.58 1.10
C ALA A 39 -4.27 -6.04 -0.18
N ILE A 40 -3.21 -6.71 -0.67
CA ILE A 40 -2.43 -6.23 -1.83
C ILE A 40 -2.83 -6.93 -3.13
N LYS A 41 -3.14 -8.23 -3.11
CA LYS A 41 -3.30 -9.03 -4.33
C LYS A 41 -4.58 -8.65 -5.09
N GLN A 42 -4.48 -8.52 -6.41
CA GLN A 42 -5.65 -8.29 -7.28
C GLN A 42 -6.66 -9.44 -7.16
N GLY A 43 -7.95 -9.11 -7.22
CA GLY A 43 -9.05 -10.02 -6.91
C GLY A 43 -9.35 -10.11 -5.41
N TYR A 44 -8.32 -10.37 -4.58
CA TYR A 44 -8.50 -10.49 -3.12
C TYR A 44 -8.85 -9.15 -2.47
N ARG A 45 -8.11 -8.09 -2.84
CA ARG A 45 -8.31 -6.72 -2.33
C ARG A 45 -9.63 -6.06 -2.79
N GLU A 46 -10.40 -6.74 -3.63
CA GLU A 46 -11.72 -6.31 -4.09
C GLU A 46 -12.84 -7.03 -3.34
N ASP A 47 -12.51 -8.08 -2.59
CA ASP A 47 -13.42 -8.83 -1.74
C ASP A 47 -13.37 -8.25 -0.32
N GLU A 48 -14.46 -7.63 0.14
CA GLU A 48 -14.53 -7.03 1.48
C GLU A 48 -14.41 -8.06 2.62
N GLY A 49 -14.60 -9.35 2.33
CA GLY A 49 -14.36 -10.43 3.29
C GLY A 49 -12.88 -10.75 3.49
N LEU A 50 -12.02 -10.40 2.53
CA LEU A 50 -10.59 -10.68 2.57
C LEU A 50 -9.81 -9.41 2.96
N HIS A 51 -9.28 -9.41 4.16
CA HIS A 51 -8.49 -8.31 4.71
C HIS A 51 -7.20 -8.82 5.34
N LEU A 52 -6.28 -7.89 5.56
CA LEU A 52 -5.17 -8.01 6.49
C LEU A 52 -5.65 -7.56 7.87
N GLU A 53 -5.31 -8.32 8.89
CA GLU A 53 -5.62 -8.03 10.29
C GLU A 53 -4.35 -8.18 11.12
N SER A 54 -4.21 -7.39 12.18
CA SER A 54 -3.13 -7.57 13.14
C SER A 54 -3.42 -8.67 14.17
N ASP A 55 -2.37 -9.36 14.62
CA ASP A 55 -2.50 -10.55 15.50
C ASP A 55 -2.49 -10.20 16.99
N ALA A 56 -1.60 -9.30 17.41
CA ALA A 56 -1.38 -9.02 18.84
C ALA A 56 -1.76 -7.58 19.26
N ASP A 57 -1.45 -6.59 18.43
CA ASP A 57 -1.64 -5.17 18.72
C ASP A 57 -1.95 -4.39 17.44
N GLU A 58 -2.23 -3.10 17.53
CA GLU A 58 -2.63 -2.28 16.39
C GLU A 58 -1.52 -2.04 15.35
N GLN A 59 -0.26 -2.37 15.67
CA GLN A 59 0.88 -2.06 14.83
C GLN A 59 1.09 -3.13 13.76
N LEU A 60 1.29 -2.70 12.51
CA LEU A 60 1.58 -3.59 11.40
C LEU A 60 2.80 -3.10 10.65
N LEU A 61 3.71 -4.01 10.28
CA LEU A 61 4.87 -3.66 9.47
C LEU A 61 4.90 -4.54 8.23
N LEU A 62 4.76 -3.92 7.07
CA LEU A 62 4.74 -4.57 5.78
C LEU A 62 6.01 -4.19 5.02
N TYR A 63 6.75 -5.18 4.55
CA TYR A 63 7.89 -5.01 3.65
C TYR A 63 7.51 -5.49 2.26
N ILE A 64 7.59 -4.59 1.28
CA ILE A 64 7.19 -4.83 -0.11
C ILE A 64 8.41 -4.53 -1.01
N PRO A 65 9.17 -5.55 -1.43
CA PRO A 65 10.18 -5.38 -2.47
C PRO A 65 9.54 -5.29 -3.86
N PHE A 66 10.23 -4.62 -4.76
CA PHE A 66 9.85 -4.51 -6.18
C PHE A 66 10.89 -5.20 -7.05
N THR A 67 10.42 -5.82 -8.14
CA THR A 67 11.26 -6.50 -9.14
C THR A 67 12.14 -5.53 -9.93
N GLN A 68 11.76 -4.25 -9.97
CA GLN A 68 12.51 -3.18 -10.62
C GLN A 68 12.36 -1.86 -9.87
N VAL A 69 13.19 -0.87 -10.22
CA VAL A 69 13.13 0.46 -9.61
C VAL A 69 11.88 1.19 -10.09
N ILE A 70 11.04 1.61 -9.14
CA ILE A 70 9.83 2.37 -9.37
C ILE A 70 9.91 3.77 -8.78
N LYS A 71 8.99 4.62 -9.22
CA LYS A 71 8.69 5.95 -8.73
C LYS A 71 7.33 5.92 -8.07
N LEU A 72 7.25 6.11 -6.75
CA LEU A 72 5.97 6.12 -6.03
C LEU A 72 5.43 7.54 -5.95
N TYR A 73 4.16 7.73 -6.32
CA TYR A 73 3.51 9.05 -6.33
C TYR A 73 2.41 9.14 -5.29
N SER A 74 1.57 8.12 -5.20
CA SER A 74 0.48 8.07 -4.25
C SER A 74 0.22 6.64 -3.84
N PHE A 75 -0.50 6.48 -2.74
CA PHE A 75 -0.97 5.18 -2.30
C PHE A 75 -2.42 5.30 -1.82
N VAL A 76 -3.14 4.20 -1.84
CA VAL A 76 -4.51 4.08 -1.36
C VAL A 76 -4.52 2.99 -0.31
N ILE A 77 -5.05 3.28 0.86
CA ILE A 77 -5.32 2.28 1.89
C ILE A 77 -6.79 2.38 2.26
N LYS A 78 -7.52 1.26 2.12
CA LYS A 78 -8.88 1.11 2.63
C LYS A 78 -8.91 0.23 3.85
N GLY A 79 -9.81 0.57 4.76
CA GLY A 79 -10.11 -0.19 5.96
C GLY A 79 -11.43 0.29 6.56
N PRO A 80 -11.95 -0.42 7.57
CA PRO A 80 -13.11 0.02 8.32
C PRO A 80 -12.85 1.38 9.01
N GLU A 81 -13.90 2.15 9.24
CA GLU A 81 -13.78 3.49 9.85
C GLU A 81 -13.28 3.43 11.30
N ASP A 82 -13.59 2.35 12.02
CA ASP A 82 -13.19 2.18 13.42
C ASP A 82 -11.78 1.56 13.58
N GLU A 83 -11.54 0.43 12.92
CA GLU A 83 -10.31 -0.38 13.05
C GLU A 83 -9.30 -0.12 11.91
N GLY A 84 -9.58 0.86 11.05
CA GLY A 84 -8.71 1.21 9.93
C GLY A 84 -7.44 1.93 10.39
N PRO A 85 -6.36 1.85 9.60
CA PRO A 85 -5.11 2.52 9.93
C PRO A 85 -5.28 4.04 9.95
N LYS A 86 -4.56 4.72 10.84
CA LYS A 86 -4.56 6.18 10.96
C LYS A 86 -3.20 6.75 10.61
N THR A 87 -2.16 6.42 11.37
CA THR A 87 -0.81 6.89 11.10
C THR A 87 -0.02 5.85 10.34
N VAL A 88 0.32 6.18 9.09
CA VAL A 88 1.10 5.32 8.20
C VAL A 88 2.44 5.97 7.91
N LYS A 89 3.52 5.33 8.33
CA LYS A 89 4.90 5.73 8.08
C LYS A 89 5.46 4.92 6.93
N LEU A 90 6.03 5.59 5.95
CA LEU A 90 6.58 4.97 4.75
C LEU A 90 8.10 5.13 4.72
N PHE A 91 8.79 4.06 4.39
CA PHE A 91 10.24 4.04 4.27
C PHE A 91 10.64 3.41 2.94
N SER A 92 11.40 4.15 2.16
CA SER A 92 11.91 3.70 0.87
C SER A 92 13.33 3.16 1.00
N ASN A 93 13.61 2.03 0.32
CA ASN A 93 14.92 1.37 0.25
C ASN A 93 15.51 1.02 1.62
N LYS A 94 14.64 0.53 2.51
CA LYS A 94 15.02 0.08 3.85
C LYS A 94 14.58 -1.36 3.99
N GLU A 95 15.56 -2.24 4.15
CA GLU A 95 15.38 -3.68 4.32
C GLU A 95 15.54 -4.02 5.81
N HIS A 96 14.96 -5.15 6.24
CA HIS A 96 15.09 -5.67 7.60
C HIS A 96 14.68 -4.69 8.71
N MET A 97 13.64 -3.89 8.48
CA MET A 97 13.03 -3.11 9.56
C MET A 97 12.10 -3.97 10.41
N GLY A 98 12.14 -3.71 11.71
CA GLY A 98 11.28 -4.34 12.70
C GLY A 98 10.80 -3.31 13.71
N PHE A 99 9.83 -3.69 14.55
CA PHE A 99 9.25 -2.79 15.55
C PHE A 99 10.27 -2.17 16.50
N SER A 100 11.39 -2.87 16.77
CA SER A 100 12.46 -2.36 17.63
C SER A 100 13.29 -1.23 17.02
N ASN A 101 13.38 -1.13 15.69
CA ASN A 101 14.26 -0.15 15.01
C ASN A 101 13.53 0.82 14.07
N VAL A 102 12.25 0.56 13.78
CA VAL A 102 11.45 1.40 12.85
C VAL A 102 11.32 2.84 13.33
N ASN A 103 11.38 3.06 14.65
CA ASN A 103 11.32 4.39 15.27
C ASN A 103 12.67 5.11 15.34
N ASP A 104 13.79 4.41 15.15
CA ASP A 104 15.14 5.02 15.13
C ASP A 104 15.44 5.68 13.78
N PHE A 105 14.79 5.24 12.70
CA PHE A 105 14.99 5.79 11.37
C PHE A 105 13.93 6.85 11.04
N PRO A 106 14.31 7.98 10.43
CA PRO A 106 13.34 8.95 9.97
C PRO A 106 12.54 8.36 8.79
N PRO A 107 11.20 8.38 8.84
CA PRO A 107 10.38 7.92 7.72
C PRO A 107 10.59 8.81 6.49
N SER A 108 10.54 8.19 5.30
CA SER A 108 10.55 8.91 4.03
C SER A 108 9.35 9.85 3.98
N ASP A 109 8.16 9.37 4.32
CA ASP A 109 6.98 10.20 4.50
C ASP A 109 6.05 9.64 5.56
N VAL A 110 5.22 10.50 6.13
CA VAL A 110 4.21 10.12 7.13
C VAL A 110 2.86 10.61 6.62
N ALA A 111 1.91 9.70 6.52
CA ALA A 111 0.55 9.95 6.10
C ALA A 111 -0.40 9.71 7.26
N ASN A 112 -1.23 10.71 7.55
CA ASN A 112 -2.36 10.58 8.46
C ASN A 112 -3.60 10.34 7.61
N LEU A 113 -4.17 9.15 7.67
CA LEU A 113 -5.35 8.75 6.91
C LEU A 113 -6.60 9.32 7.57
N SER A 114 -7.42 10.01 6.79
CA SER A 114 -8.77 10.40 7.18
C SER A 114 -9.79 9.34 6.78
N GLU A 115 -11.04 9.49 7.24
CA GLU A 115 -12.18 8.66 6.83
C GLU A 115 -12.34 8.61 5.30
N GLU A 116 -12.08 9.71 4.59
CA GLU A 116 -12.10 9.73 3.13
C GLU A 116 -11.01 8.84 2.51
N ASN A 117 -9.82 8.81 3.12
CA ASN A 117 -8.74 7.95 2.67
C ASN A 117 -9.09 6.48 2.83
N LEU A 118 -9.67 6.11 3.98
CA LEU A 118 -10.17 4.77 4.25
C LEU A 118 -11.27 4.32 3.27
N LYS A 119 -12.04 5.27 2.72
CA LYS A 119 -13.01 4.99 1.65
C LYS A 119 -12.38 4.81 0.26
N GLY A 120 -11.10 5.11 0.10
CA GLY A 120 -10.33 4.92 -1.13
C GLY A 120 -9.76 6.18 -1.76
N LYS A 121 -9.79 7.33 -1.07
CA LYS A 121 -9.16 8.56 -1.57
C LYS A 121 -7.64 8.40 -1.55
N PRO A 122 -6.95 8.59 -2.70
CA PRO A 122 -5.50 8.44 -2.76
C PRO A 122 -4.79 9.50 -1.93
N VAL A 123 -3.76 9.06 -1.21
CA VAL A 123 -2.85 9.91 -0.45
C VAL A 123 -1.64 10.23 -1.32
N VAL A 124 -1.47 11.50 -1.66
CA VAL A 124 -0.34 11.98 -2.45
C VAL A 124 0.90 12.07 -1.55
N LEU A 125 1.97 11.41 -1.98
CA LEU A 125 3.24 11.39 -1.27
C LEU A 125 4.17 12.49 -1.75
N LYS A 126 5.21 12.76 -0.97
CA LYS A 126 6.35 13.57 -1.39
C LYS A 126 7.20 12.83 -2.42
N TYR A 127 6.73 12.82 -3.67
CA TYR A 127 7.36 12.17 -4.83
C TYR A 127 8.89 12.33 -4.87
N VAL A 128 9.42 13.51 -4.52
CA VAL A 128 10.87 13.79 -4.47
C VAL A 128 11.69 12.79 -3.65
N LYS A 129 11.10 12.16 -2.62
CA LYS A 129 11.74 11.12 -1.79
C LYS A 129 11.55 9.70 -2.31
N PHE A 130 10.70 9.52 -3.31
CA PHE A 130 10.32 8.23 -3.87
C PHE A 130 10.63 8.14 -5.37
N GLN A 131 11.72 8.75 -5.83
CA GLN A 131 12.17 8.68 -7.23
C GLN A 131 12.75 7.33 -7.63
N ASN A 132 13.36 6.61 -6.68
CA ASN A 132 14.14 5.41 -6.93
C ASN A 132 13.84 4.40 -5.82
N VAL A 133 12.65 3.80 -5.84
CA VAL A 133 12.20 2.84 -4.83
C VAL A 133 12.41 1.42 -5.36
N ARG A 134 13.22 0.64 -4.65
CA ARG A 134 13.41 -0.81 -4.86
C ARG A 134 12.65 -1.64 -3.83
N SER A 135 12.47 -1.10 -2.65
CA SER A 135 11.64 -1.68 -1.60
C SER A 135 10.91 -0.59 -0.84
N LEU A 136 9.69 -0.89 -0.40
CA LEU A 136 8.86 -0.02 0.42
C LEU A 136 8.49 -0.75 1.69
N THR A 137 8.85 -0.18 2.83
CA THR A 137 8.30 -0.60 4.13
C THR A 137 7.16 0.33 4.50
N ILE A 138 6.01 -0.24 4.81
CA ILE A 138 4.82 0.45 5.32
C ILE A 138 4.67 0.05 6.78
N PHE A 139 4.80 1.01 7.68
CA PHE A 139 4.58 0.82 9.09
C PHE A 139 3.31 1.55 9.50
N ILE A 140 2.34 0.81 10.01
CA ILE A 140 1.12 1.32 10.59
C ILE A 140 1.35 1.39 12.10
N GLU A 141 1.30 2.59 12.65
CA GLU A 141 1.59 2.85 14.07
C GLU A 141 0.35 2.79 14.95
N ASP A 142 -0.78 3.28 14.44
CA ASP A 142 -2.07 3.33 15.14
C ASP A 142 -3.25 3.24 14.15
N ASN A 143 -4.44 3.01 14.72
CA ASN A 143 -5.71 3.01 14.00
C ASN A 143 -6.60 4.21 14.38
N GLN A 144 -7.76 4.33 13.75
CA GLN A 144 -8.62 5.51 13.88
C GLN A 144 -9.14 5.73 15.32
N THR A 145 -9.58 4.66 15.96
CA THR A 145 -10.30 4.71 17.25
C THR A 145 -9.46 4.32 18.46
N GLY A 146 -8.22 3.86 18.26
CA GLY A 146 -7.40 3.25 19.32
C GLY A 146 -7.86 1.84 19.68
N SER A 147 -8.37 1.09 18.70
CA SER A 147 -8.71 -0.33 18.82
C SER A 147 -7.45 -1.18 19.04
N GLU A 148 -7.60 -2.36 19.63
CA GLU A 148 -6.46 -3.27 19.86
C GLU A 148 -5.96 -3.94 18.57
N ILE A 149 -6.81 -3.97 17.54
CA ILE A 149 -6.47 -4.56 16.24
C ILE A 149 -6.65 -3.55 15.12
N THR A 150 -5.84 -3.71 14.07
CA THR A 150 -5.92 -2.91 12.85
C THR A 150 -6.30 -3.78 11.67
N LYS A 151 -7.30 -3.34 10.92
CA LYS A 151 -7.77 -4.01 9.71
C LYS A 151 -7.51 -3.19 8.47
N VAL A 152 -6.93 -3.83 7.46
CA VAL A 152 -6.63 -3.24 6.16
C VAL A 152 -7.26 -4.10 5.07
N GLN A 153 -8.25 -3.56 4.38
CA GLN A 153 -8.98 -4.28 3.33
C GLN A 153 -8.26 -4.20 1.99
N LYS A 154 -7.68 -3.03 1.67
CA LYS A 154 -7.07 -2.81 0.34
C LYS A 154 -5.88 -1.88 0.44
N ILE A 155 -4.78 -2.25 -0.21
CA ILE A 155 -3.61 -1.42 -0.41
C ILE A 155 -3.36 -1.34 -1.91
N VAL A 156 -3.21 -0.12 -2.43
CA VAL A 156 -2.83 0.15 -3.82
C VAL A 156 -1.69 1.15 -3.83
N LEU A 157 -0.67 0.86 -4.63
CA LEU A 157 0.49 1.73 -4.80
C LEU A 157 0.47 2.28 -6.22
N HIS A 158 0.37 3.59 -6.37
CA HIS A 158 0.36 4.24 -7.68
C HIS A 158 1.69 4.89 -7.98
N GLY A 159 2.21 4.61 -9.17
CA GLY A 159 3.46 5.19 -9.60
C GLY A 159 3.83 4.94 -11.04
N SER A 160 5.11 5.00 -11.33
CA SER A 160 5.65 4.69 -12.66
C SER A 160 7.01 3.99 -12.53
N THR A 161 7.47 3.34 -13.58
CA THR A 161 8.79 2.69 -13.60
C THR A 161 9.88 3.68 -14.02
N VAL A 162 11.11 3.53 -13.50
CA VAL A 162 12.19 4.50 -13.77
C VAL A 162 12.67 4.43 -15.23
N GLU A 163 12.88 3.25 -15.81
CA GLU A 163 13.32 3.08 -17.21
C GLU A 163 12.89 1.71 -17.78
N THR A 164 11.95 1.71 -18.72
CA THR A 164 12.06 1.10 -20.07
C THR A 164 10.70 1.21 -20.74
N THR A 165 10.72 1.70 -21.97
CA THR A 165 9.64 1.70 -22.94
C THR A 165 8.98 0.32 -23.04
N ASP A 166 7.77 0.14 -22.51
CA ASP A 166 6.82 -0.81 -23.08
C ASP A 166 5.38 -0.30 -22.89
N MET A 167 4.93 0.40 -23.94
CA MET A 167 3.54 0.78 -24.17
C MET A 167 2.70 -0.46 -24.52
N LYS A 168 2.48 -1.38 -23.56
CA LYS A 168 1.57 -2.53 -23.75
C LYS A 168 0.30 -2.49 -22.90
N GLY A 169 0.14 -1.48 -22.05
CA GLY A 169 -1.04 -1.34 -21.18
C GLY A 169 -2.02 -0.22 -21.55
N LEU A 170 -1.77 0.58 -22.59
CA LEU A 170 -2.74 1.56 -23.09
C LEU A 170 -3.87 0.82 -23.80
N LYS A 171 -4.81 0.26 -23.03
CA LYS A 171 -6.13 -0.05 -23.55
C LYS A 171 -6.68 1.25 -24.14
N LYS A 172 -6.75 1.29 -25.48
CA LYS A 172 -7.52 2.27 -26.24
C LYS A 172 -8.86 2.44 -25.55
N ILE A 173 -9.11 3.62 -25.01
CA ILE A 173 -10.46 4.15 -24.95
C ILE A 173 -10.92 4.30 -26.40
N GLU A 174 -11.62 3.28 -26.91
CA GLU A 174 -12.38 3.41 -28.15
C GLU A 174 -13.65 4.21 -27.82
N ASP A 175 -13.74 5.36 -28.48
CA ASP A 175 -14.87 6.26 -28.59
C ASP A 175 -16.05 5.52 -29.27
N HIS A 176 -17.23 5.54 -28.63
CA HIS A 176 -18.52 5.48 -29.31
C HIS A 176 -19.67 5.93 -28.41
#